data_AF-A0A5C7UYT7-F1
#
_entry.id   AF-A0A5C7UYT7-F1
#
_cell.length_a   1.000
_cell.length_b   1.000
_cell.length_c   1.000
_cell.angle_alpha   90.00
_cell.angle_beta   90.00
_cell.angle_gamma   90.00
#
_symmetry.space_group_name_H-M   'P 1'
#
loop_
_entity.id
_entity.type
_entity.pdbx_description
1 polymer ?
#
loop_
_entity_poly.entity_id
_entity_poly.type
_entity_poly.pdbx_seq_one_letter_code
_entity_poly.pdbx_strand_id
1 'polypeptide(L)' 'MGSIQSVKMSLGFKTAGERSRCGNCVNHKMEYVDRMPPYDRASIKCKLGSFMVTSYAICDRYQPERLSGKEART' A
#
# COMPACT_ATOMS: atom_id res chain seq x y z
N MET A 1 -16.12 -14.60 9.85
CA MET A 1 -14.73 -14.13 9.73
C MET A 1 -14.27 -14.37 8.30
N GLY A 2 -14.18 -13.32 7.46
CA GLY A 2 -13.71 -13.45 6.08
C GLY A 2 -12.20 -13.56 6.03
N SER A 3 -11.67 -14.46 5.21
CA SER A 3 -10.22 -14.59 5.02
C SER A 3 -9.63 -13.30 4.42
N ILE A 4 -8.36 -13.00 4.68
CA ILE A 4 -7.66 -11.86 4.06
C ILE A 4 -7.77 -11.92 2.53
N GLN A 5 -7.78 -13.14 1.95
CA GLN A 5 -8.00 -13.34 0.51
C GLN A 5 -9.38 -12.89 0.07
N SER A 6 -10.44 -13.19 0.84
CA SER A 6 -11.80 -12.71 0.58
C SER A 6 -11.87 -11.17 0.59
N VAL A 7 -11.25 -10.51 1.57
CA VAL A 7 -11.22 -9.04 1.63
C VAL A 7 -10.43 -8.45 0.45
N LYS A 8 -9.32 -9.09 0.06
CA LYS A 8 -8.55 -8.69 -1.13
C LYS A 8 -9.37 -8.78 -2.41
N MET A 9 -10.14 -9.85 -2.59
CA MET A 9 -11.05 -10.02 -3.72
C MET A 9 -12.17 -8.98 -3.71
N SER A 10 -12.80 -8.71 -2.56
CA SER A 10 -13.84 -7.68 -2.44
C SER A 10 -13.36 -6.26 -2.76
N LEU A 11 -12.08 -5.97 -2.51
CA LEU A 11 -11.47 -4.69 -2.83
C LEU A 11 -10.87 -4.65 -4.25
N GLY A 12 -10.85 -5.76 -4.98
CA GLY A 12 -10.31 -5.85 -6.34
C GLY A 12 -8.80 -5.73 -6.40
N PHE A 13 -8.07 -6.30 -5.43
CA PHE A 13 -6.61 -6.21 -5.42
C PHE A 13 -5.97 -6.92 -6.61
N LYS A 14 -5.06 -6.21 -7.29
CA LYS A 14 -4.28 -6.69 -8.43
C LYS A 14 -2.83 -6.25 -8.28
N THR A 15 -1.90 -6.95 -8.91
CA THR A 15 -0.53 -6.46 -9.11
C THR A 15 -0.54 -5.38 -10.20
N ALA A 16 -0.16 -4.16 -9.85
CA ALA A 16 0.06 -3.05 -10.75
C ALA A 16 1.54 -2.95 -11.15
N GLY A 17 1.80 -3.07 -12.45
CA GLY A 17 3.04 -2.57 -13.07
C GLY A 17 2.98 -1.06 -13.37
N GLU A 18 1.85 -0.41 -13.10
CA GLU A 18 1.57 0.98 -13.45
C GLU A 18 1.94 1.97 -12.33
N ARG A 19 1.96 3.26 -12.66
CA ARG A 19 2.32 4.34 -11.71
C ARG A 19 1.36 4.41 -10.51
N SER A 20 0.10 4.05 -10.69
CA SER A 20 -0.93 3.99 -9.64
C SER A 20 -0.78 2.71 -8.84
N ARG A 21 -0.45 2.81 -7.55
CA ARG A 21 -0.11 1.64 -6.71
C ARG A 21 -0.31 1.92 -5.22
N CYS A 22 -0.24 0.89 -4.39
CA CYS A 22 -0.40 1.02 -2.95
C CYS A 22 0.71 1.88 -2.35
N GLY A 23 1.90 1.93 -2.96
CA GLY A 23 2.99 2.80 -2.52
C GLY A 23 2.73 4.32 -2.66
N ASN A 24 1.72 4.75 -3.41
CA ASN A 24 1.34 6.17 -3.56
C ASN A 24 -0.16 6.40 -3.34
N CYS A 25 -0.81 5.54 -2.55
CA CYS A 25 -2.23 5.63 -2.22
C CYS A 25 -2.42 6.29 -0.85
N VAL A 26 -3.39 7.20 -0.66
CA VAL A 26 -3.66 7.83 0.65
C VAL A 26 -3.96 6.81 1.78
N ASN A 27 -4.43 5.63 1.40
CA ASN A 27 -4.76 4.53 2.30
C ASN A 27 -3.56 3.66 2.66
N HIS A 28 -2.35 4.02 2.23
CA HIS A 28 -1.13 3.32 2.58
C HIS A 28 -0.62 3.74 3.96
N LYS A 29 0.04 2.82 4.65
CA LYS A 29 0.82 3.07 5.85
C LYS A 29 2.10 2.25 5.73
N MET A 30 3.26 2.91 5.72
CA MET A 30 4.53 2.19 5.84
C MET A 30 4.61 1.62 7.26
N GLU A 31 4.73 0.30 7.36
CA GLU A 31 5.07 -0.37 8.62
C GLU A 31 6.49 -0.93 8.47
N TYR A 32 7.39 -0.40 9.29
CA TYR A 32 8.72 -0.95 9.50
C TYR A 32 8.56 -2.15 10.42
N VAL A 33 8.75 -3.34 9.87
CA VAL A 33 8.71 -4.56 10.65
C VAL A 33 10.09 -4.71 11.27
N ASP A 34 10.24 -4.21 12.49
CA ASP A 34 11.49 -4.23 13.26
C ASP A 34 11.84 -5.66 13.66
N ARG A 35 12.45 -6.42 12.74
CA ARG A 35 13.01 -7.75 13.00
C ARG A 35 14.27 -7.97 12.17
N MET A 36 15.38 -7.49 12.74
CA MET A 36 16.77 -7.81 12.42
C MET A 36 17.33 -7.31 11.07
N PRO A 37 18.47 -6.58 11.09
CA PRO A 37 19.29 -6.40 9.88
C PRO A 37 19.72 -7.77 9.33
N PRO A 38 19.88 -7.93 8.00
CA PRO A 38 20.13 -6.90 6.99
C PRO A 38 18.90 -6.49 6.14
N TYR A 39 17.68 -6.83 6.56
CA TYR A 39 16.48 -6.58 5.75
C TYR A 39 15.40 -5.82 6.52
N ASP A 40 15.57 -4.51 6.65
CA ASP A 40 14.44 -3.58 6.84
C ASP A 40 13.50 -3.71 5.65
N ARG A 41 12.63 -4.72 5.67
CA ARG A 41 11.60 -4.88 4.64
C ARG A 41 10.49 -3.89 4.97
N ALA A 42 10.70 -2.65 4.53
CA ALA A 42 9.64 -1.63 4.49
C ALA A 42 8.43 -2.27 3.82
N SER A 43 7.40 -2.52 4.62
CA SER A 43 6.20 -3.21 4.16
C SER A 43 5.06 -2.22 4.20
N ILE A 44 4.19 -2.27 3.18
CA ILE A 44 3.07 -1.35 3.09
C ILE A 44 1.85 -2.05 3.65
N LYS A 45 1.20 -1.42 4.63
CA LYS A 45 -0.10 -1.85 5.14
C LYS A 45 -1.20 -1.06 4.46
N CYS A 46 -2.20 -1.75 3.96
CA CYS A 46 -3.43 -1.14 3.47
C CYS A 46 -4.37 -0.85 4.65
N LYS A 47 -4.75 0.40 4.88
CA LYS A 47 -5.68 0.81 5.95
C LYS A 47 -7.09 0.24 5.75
N LEU A 48 -7.56 0.11 4.51
CA LEU A 48 -8.89 -0.40 4.18
C LEU A 48 -9.06 -1.88 4.55
N GLY A 49 -8.02 -2.67 4.30
CA GLY A 49 -8.03 -4.11 4.55
C GLY A 49 -7.37 -4.54 5.85
N SER A 50 -6.64 -3.63 6.51
CA SER A 50 -5.79 -3.91 7.68
C SER A 50 -4.78 -5.06 7.46
N PHE A 51 -4.31 -5.25 6.22
CA PHE A 51 -3.34 -6.28 5.85
C PHE A 51 -2.15 -5.72 5.07
N MET A 52 -1.06 -6.49 5.05
CA MET A 52 0.15 -6.17 4.30
C MET A 52 -0.03 -6.38 2.80
N VAL A 53 0.47 -5.43 2.03
CA VAL A 53 0.47 -5.37 0.57
C VAL A 53 1.85 -5.02 0.05
N THR A 54 2.10 -5.36 -1.21
CA THR A 54 3.31 -4.93 -1.90
C THR A 54 3.16 -3.48 -2.38
N SER A 55 4.28 -2.79 -2.56
CA SER A 55 4.31 -1.45 -3.16
C SER A 55 3.69 -1.40 -4.55
N TYR A 56 3.76 -2.51 -5.28
CA TYR A 56 3.23 -2.71 -6.62
C TYR A 56 1.81 -3.31 -6.64
N ALA A 57 1.06 -3.31 -5.54
CA ALA A 57 -0.36 -3.68 -5.58
C ALA A 57 -1.24 -2.48 -5.94
N ILE A 58 -2.43 -2.69 -6.48
CA ILE A 58 -3.50 -1.67 -6.61
C ILE A 58 -4.84 -2.32 -6.29
N CYS A 59 -5.85 -1.53 -5.91
CA CYS A 59 -7.22 -1.99 -5.68
C CYS A 59 -8.21 -0.99 -6.30
N ASP A 60 -9.48 -1.38 -6.47
CA ASP A 60 -10.51 -0.52 -7.08
C ASP A 60 -10.85 0.70 -6.22
N ARG A 61 -10.43 0.69 -4.95
CA ARG A 61 -10.54 1.82 -4.01
C ARG A 61 -9.27 2.66 -3.93
N TYR A 62 -8.40 2.57 -4.94
CA TYR A 62 -7.22 3.42 -5.02
C TYR A 62 -7.61 4.90 -5.01
N GLN A 63 -6.94 5.65 -4.14
CA GLN A 63 -7.02 7.10 -4.12
C GLN A 63 -5.60 7.62 -4.10
N PRO A 64 -5.22 8.47 -5.08
CA PRO A 64 -3.87 9.01 -5.12
C PRO A 64 -3.62 9.79 -3.83
N GLU A 65 -2.49 9.51 -3.19
CA GLU A 65 -1.99 10.41 -2.17
C GLU A 65 -1.81 11.77 -2.84
N ARG A 66 -2.52 12.77 -2.35
CA ARG A 66 -2.25 14.14 -2.78
C ARG A 66 -0.82 14.41 -2.35
N LEU A 67 0.11 14.46 -3.30
CA LEU A 67 1.41 15.09 -3.13
C LEU A 67 1.09 16.53 -2.72
N SER A 68 0.98 16.76 -1.42
CA SER A 68 0.65 18.05 -0.86
C SER A 68 1.88 18.93 -1.01
N GLY A 69 2.17 19.40 -2.23
CA GLY A 69 3.03 20.53 -2.53
C GLY A 69 4.39 20.61 -1.82
N LYS A 70 4.97 19.48 -1.38
CA LYS A 70 6.30 19.45 -0.73
C LYS A 70 7.43 19.03 -1.68
N GLU A 71 7.22 19.20 -2.99
CA GLU A 71 8.28 19.14 -4.00
C GLU A 71 8.14 20.34 -4.97
N ALA A 72 8.16 21.54 -4.41
CA ALA A 72 8.41 22.79 -5.13
C ALA A 72 9.28 23.71 -4.24
N ARG A 73 10.44 23.19 -3.83
CA ARG A 73 11.55 23.92 -3.16
C ARG A 73 12.72 22.92 -3.17
N THR A 74 13.80 23.06 -3.92
CA THR A 74 14.56 24.22 -4.41
C THR A 74 15.30 23.81 -5.68
#